data_AF-A0A661W3G5-F1
#
_entry.id   AF-A0A661W3G5-F1
#
_cell.length_a   1.000
_cell.length_b   1.000
_cell.length_c   1.000
_cell.angle_alpha   90.00
_cell.angle_beta   90.00
_cell.angle_gamma   90.00
#
_symmetry.space_group_name_H-M   'P 1'
#
loop_
_entity.id
_entity.type
_entity.pdbx_description
1 polymer ?
#
loop_
_entity_poly.entity_id
_entity_poly.type
_entity_poly.pdbx_seq_one_letter_code
_entity_poly.pdbx_strand_id
1 'polypeptide(L)'
;MSSQSRSRRRRVRPPGMWHSIPPWVRAACISFGILAVIFVANGLGASIFAMTGFTIALICYPIQLLAYILNGILAGWQADLTRSVYLRQVGHRGERVRRNLPEFIKEGALAGLLLAILAAVMYFAGTTAVSSLIPLVTLVGFTAPWLLVVVDLVTGTGLGALGGIIYERLLSAPGRR
;
A
#
# COMPACT_ATOMS: atom_id res chain seq x y z
N MET A 1 53.78 -22.32 -10.38
CA MET A 1 52.42 -22.91 -10.46
C MET A 1 51.41 -21.80 -10.15
N SER A 2 50.84 -21.17 -11.19
CA SER A 2 49.91 -20.04 -11.07
C SER A 2 48.48 -20.54 -10.90
N SER A 3 47.95 -20.36 -9.68
CA SER A 3 46.53 -20.56 -9.36
C SER A 3 45.70 -19.51 -10.09
N GLN A 4 45.17 -19.87 -11.27
CA GLN A 4 44.13 -19.10 -11.94
C GLN A 4 42.84 -19.20 -11.11
N SER A 5 42.65 -18.20 -10.25
CA SER A 5 41.37 -17.87 -9.64
C SER A 5 40.34 -17.58 -10.73
N ARG A 6 39.58 -18.63 -11.12
CA ARG A 6 38.41 -18.52 -11.98
C ARG A 6 37.33 -17.74 -11.23
N SER A 7 37.34 -16.42 -11.37
CA SER A 7 36.21 -15.60 -10.95
C SER A 7 34.99 -16.01 -11.77
N ARG A 8 34.11 -16.83 -11.18
CA ARG A 8 32.77 -17.09 -11.70
C ARG A 8 32.02 -15.76 -11.64
N ARG A 9 32.05 -14.98 -12.73
CA ARG A 9 31.07 -13.92 -12.97
C ARG A 9 29.69 -14.57 -12.97
N ARG A 10 29.03 -14.59 -11.81
CA ARG A 10 27.60 -14.91 -11.73
C ARG A 10 26.91 -13.90 -12.63
N ARG A 11 26.35 -14.37 -13.76
CA ARG A 11 25.50 -13.54 -14.61
C ARG A 11 24.31 -13.13 -13.76
N VAL A 12 24.36 -11.91 -13.21
CA VAL A 12 23.25 -11.31 -12.49
C VAL A 12 22.16 -11.11 -13.54
N ARG A 13 21.02 -11.80 -13.37
CA ARG A 13 19.87 -11.58 -14.25
C ARG A 13 19.47 -10.11 -14.14
N PRO A 14 19.18 -9.44 -15.27
CA PRO A 14 18.70 -8.08 -15.23
C PRO A 14 17.39 -8.01 -14.40
N PRO A 15 17.16 -6.91 -13.68
CA PRO A 15 15.92 -6.72 -12.93
C PRO A 15 14.73 -6.83 -13.89
N GLY A 16 13.71 -7.60 -13.52
CA GLY A 16 12.51 -7.79 -14.34
C GLY A 16 11.65 -6.52 -14.43
N MET A 17 10.66 -6.49 -15.33
CA MET A 17 9.75 -5.34 -15.53
C MET A 17 9.05 -4.88 -14.23
N TRP A 18 8.84 -5.78 -13.27
CA TRP A 18 8.28 -5.42 -11.96
C TRP A 18 9.20 -4.50 -11.14
N HIS A 19 10.48 -4.39 -11.46
CA HIS A 19 11.45 -3.59 -10.70
C HIS A 19 11.62 -2.17 -11.24
N SER A 20 11.06 -1.87 -12.42
CA SER A 20 11.00 -0.49 -12.94
C SER A 20 9.84 0.31 -12.35
N ILE A 21 8.88 -0.36 -11.70
CA ILE A 21 7.75 0.30 -11.04
C ILE A 21 8.17 0.75 -9.64
N PRO A 22 7.86 2.00 -9.23
CA PRO A 22 8.18 2.48 -7.89
C PRO A 22 7.63 1.57 -6.78
N PRO A 23 8.35 1.38 -5.66
CA PRO A 23 7.92 0.52 -4.55
C PRO A 23 6.54 0.89 -3.99
N TRP A 24 6.27 2.18 -3.79
CA TRP A 24 4.98 2.68 -3.32
C TRP A 24 3.80 2.35 -4.25
N VAL A 25 4.01 2.37 -5.58
CA VAL A 25 2.98 1.99 -6.57
C VAL A 25 2.68 0.49 -6.47
N ARG A 26 3.71 -0.35 -6.37
CA ARG A 26 3.53 -1.81 -6.28
C ARG A 26 2.79 -2.20 -5.00
N ALA A 27 3.16 -1.61 -3.88
CA ALA A 27 2.49 -1.82 -2.61
C ALA A 27 1.01 -1.42 -2.72
N ALA A 28 0.73 -0.23 -3.24
CA ALA A 28 -0.63 0.25 -3.42
C ALA A 28 -1.46 -0.66 -4.34
N CYS A 29 -0.89 -1.17 -5.45
CA CYS A 29 -1.60 -2.11 -6.33
C CYS A 29 -1.94 -3.43 -5.62
N ILE A 30 -1.02 -4.00 -4.84
CA ILE A 30 -1.26 -5.24 -4.09
C ILE A 30 -2.34 -5.02 -3.03
N SER A 31 -2.20 -3.95 -2.23
CA SER A 31 -3.17 -3.60 -1.19
C SER A 31 -4.53 -3.23 -1.76
N PHE A 32 -4.57 -2.57 -2.92
CA PHE A 32 -5.81 -2.25 -3.63
C PHE A 32 -6.54 -3.50 -4.10
N GLY A 33 -5.83 -4.49 -4.66
CA GLY A 33 -6.47 -5.75 -5.06
C GLY A 33 -7.20 -6.44 -3.91
N ILE A 34 -6.62 -6.41 -2.70
CA ILE A 34 -7.24 -6.96 -1.49
C ILE A 34 -8.42 -6.08 -1.03
N LEU A 35 -8.23 -4.76 -0.98
CA LEU A 35 -9.28 -3.82 -0.57
C LEU A 35 -10.47 -3.81 -1.52
N ALA A 36 -10.26 -3.96 -2.83
CA ALA A 36 -11.34 -3.97 -3.82
C ALA A 36 -12.32 -5.12 -3.57
N VAL A 37 -11.83 -6.31 -3.22
CA VAL A 37 -12.68 -7.45 -2.85
C VAL A 37 -13.51 -7.13 -1.60
N ILE A 38 -12.89 -6.47 -0.62
CA ILE A 38 -13.55 -6.07 0.64
C ILE A 38 -14.60 -4.99 0.37
N PHE A 39 -14.31 -4.00 -0.47
CA PHE A 39 -15.27 -2.96 -0.86
C PHE A 39 -16.48 -3.52 -1.62
N VAL A 40 -16.28 -4.50 -2.50
CA VAL A 40 -17.38 -5.17 -3.21
C VAL A 40 -18.24 -5.99 -2.24
N ALA A 41 -17.61 -6.81 -1.38
CA ALA A 41 -18.33 -7.56 -0.34
C ALA A 41 -19.11 -6.61 0.59
N ASN A 42 -18.54 -5.43 0.86
CA ASN A 42 -19.15 -4.41 1.68
C ASN A 42 -20.36 -3.74 1.01
N GLY A 43 -20.26 -3.38 -0.27
CA GLY A 43 -21.38 -2.82 -1.03
C GLY A 43 -22.58 -3.77 -1.08
N LEU A 44 -22.32 -5.08 -1.17
CA LEU A 44 -23.34 -6.13 -1.08
C LEU A 44 -23.89 -6.30 0.34
N GLY A 45 -23.04 -6.18 1.37
CA GLY A 45 -23.50 -6.11 2.76
C GLY A 45 -24.38 -4.88 3.01
N ALA A 46 -24.09 -3.75 2.35
CA ALA A 46 -24.83 -2.51 2.48
C ALA A 46 -26.22 -2.52 1.90
N SER A 47 -26.43 -3.20 0.78
CA SER A 47 -27.78 -3.42 0.28
C SER A 47 -28.61 -4.33 1.22
N ILE A 48 -27.97 -5.24 1.97
CA ILE A 48 -28.66 -6.15 2.90
C ILE A 48 -28.97 -5.47 4.24
N PHE A 49 -28.02 -4.70 4.81
CA PHE A 49 -28.16 -4.06 6.13
C PHE A 49 -28.72 -2.62 6.07
N ALA A 50 -28.98 -2.06 4.88
CA ALA A 50 -29.70 -0.79 4.75
C ALA A 50 -31.10 -0.81 5.42
N MET A 51 -31.66 -2.00 5.68
CA MET A 51 -32.93 -2.15 6.41
C MET A 51 -32.79 -2.09 7.95
N THR A 52 -31.59 -2.20 8.52
CA THR A 52 -31.40 -2.33 9.98
C THR A 52 -30.73 -1.13 10.65
N GLY A 53 -30.27 -0.13 9.88
CA GLY A 53 -29.74 1.14 10.39
C GLY A 53 -28.41 1.05 11.15
N PHE A 54 -27.90 -0.15 11.44
CA PHE A 54 -26.67 -0.37 12.20
C PHE A 54 -25.48 -0.74 11.29
N THR A 55 -24.76 0.31 10.91
CA THR A 55 -23.29 0.45 11.01
C THR A 55 -22.36 -0.54 10.31
N ILE A 56 -22.45 -0.57 9.00
CA ILE A 56 -21.42 -1.13 8.11
C ILE A 56 -20.08 -0.40 8.23
N ALA A 57 -20.14 0.90 8.53
CA ALA A 57 -18.97 1.70 8.82
C ALA A 57 -18.11 1.14 9.98
N LEU A 58 -18.71 0.43 10.94
CA LEU A 58 -17.98 -0.12 12.10
C LEU A 58 -17.09 -1.33 11.75
N ILE A 59 -17.43 -2.11 10.72
CA ILE A 59 -16.64 -3.29 10.33
C ILE A 59 -15.57 -2.91 9.31
N CYS A 60 -15.91 -2.07 8.34
CA CYS A 60 -15.02 -1.79 7.21
C CYS A 60 -13.97 -0.74 7.53
N TYR A 61 -14.28 0.22 8.40
CA TYR A 61 -13.32 1.26 8.75
C TYR A 61 -12.06 0.70 9.44
N PRO A 62 -12.15 -0.19 10.46
CA PRO A 62 -10.96 -0.82 11.04
C PRO A 62 -10.12 -1.61 10.01
N ILE A 63 -10.77 -2.33 9.10
CA ILE A 63 -10.09 -3.10 8.05
C ILE A 63 -9.35 -2.16 7.09
N GLN A 64 -9.97 -1.05 6.73
CA GLN A 64 -9.37 -0.01 5.87
C GLN A 64 -8.15 0.64 6.53
N LEU A 65 -8.23 0.97 7.83
CA LEU A 65 -7.09 1.48 8.59
C LEU A 65 -5.93 0.47 8.64
N LEU A 66 -6.23 -0.81 8.89
CA LEU A 66 -5.22 -1.88 8.86
C LEU A 66 -4.59 -2.00 7.47
N ALA A 67 -5.38 -1.89 6.41
CA ALA A 67 -4.88 -1.93 5.04
C ALA A 67 -3.92 -0.76 4.75
N TYR A 68 -4.17 0.45 5.27
CA TYR A 68 -3.22 1.56 5.13
C TYR A 68 -1.88 1.29 5.82
N ILE A 69 -1.90 0.76 7.04
CA ILE A 69 -0.67 0.41 7.78
C ILE A 69 0.09 -0.69 7.04
N LEU A 70 -0.60 -1.76 6.64
CA LEU A 70 -0.01 -2.88 5.91
C LEU A 70 0.56 -2.45 4.56
N ASN A 71 -0.11 -1.54 3.85
CA ASN A 71 0.39 -0.97 2.61
C ASN A 71 1.69 -0.17 2.83
N GLY A 72 1.76 0.61 3.91
CA GLY A 72 3.00 1.29 4.30
C GLY A 72 4.15 0.32 4.60
N ILE A 73 3.86 -0.79 5.29
CA ILE A 73 4.83 -1.86 5.56
C ILE A 73 5.29 -2.53 4.27
N LEU A 74 4.35 -2.85 3.37
CA LEU A 74 4.63 -3.45 2.06
C LEU A 74 5.49 -2.52 1.20
N ALA A 75 5.22 -1.21 1.21
CA ALA A 75 6.02 -0.23 0.50
C ALA A 75 7.46 -0.20 1.02
N GLY A 76 7.64 -0.22 2.34
CA GLY A 76 8.95 -0.32 2.96
C GLY A 76 9.69 -1.61 2.57
N TRP A 77 8.98 -2.74 2.56
CA TRP A 77 9.54 -4.02 2.13
C TRP A 77 9.95 -4.04 0.66
N GLN A 78 9.11 -3.51 -0.23
CA GLN A 78 9.42 -3.37 -1.65
C GLN A 78 10.60 -2.44 -1.87
N ALA A 79 10.73 -1.36 -1.10
CA ALA A 79 11.87 -0.45 -1.17
C ALA A 79 13.17 -1.15 -0.76
N ASP A 80 13.16 -1.95 0.32
CA ASP A 80 14.33 -2.70 0.77
C ASP A 80 14.73 -3.79 -0.22
N LEU A 81 13.76 -4.51 -0.80
CA LEU A 81 14.01 -5.49 -1.87
C LEU A 81 14.68 -4.84 -3.08
N THR A 82 14.12 -3.72 -3.55
CA THR A 82 14.62 -2.97 -4.70
C THR A 82 16.05 -2.50 -4.47
N ARG A 83 16.28 -1.90 -3.29
CA ARG A 83 17.59 -1.48 -2.84
C ARG A 83 18.59 -2.64 -2.80
N SER A 84 18.20 -3.79 -2.28
CA SER A 84 19.07 -4.97 -2.18
C SER A 84 19.53 -5.48 -3.55
N VAL A 85 18.67 -5.38 -4.57
CA VAL A 85 18.98 -5.78 -5.95
C VAL A 85 19.96 -4.79 -6.57
N TYR A 86 19.73 -3.48 -6.41
CA TYR A 86 20.62 -2.45 -6.96
C TYR A 86 21.98 -2.43 -6.25
N LEU A 87 22.04 -2.57 -4.93
CA LEU A 87 23.30 -2.63 -4.19
C LEU A 87 24.21 -3.80 -4.64
N ARG A 88 23.63 -4.95 -5.00
CA ARG A 88 24.38 -6.08 -5.56
C ARG A 88 25.02 -5.77 -6.91
N GLN A 89 24.55 -4.75 -7.63
CA GLN A 89 25.12 -4.35 -8.93
C GLN A 89 26.27 -3.35 -8.79
N VAL A 90 26.32 -2.56 -7.71
CA VAL A 90 27.31 -1.49 -7.51
C VAL A 90 28.58 -1.96 -6.74
N GLY A 91 28.55 -3.18 -6.16
CA GLY A 91 29.68 -3.78 -5.44
C GLY A 91 29.84 -3.29 -3.98
N HIS A 92 30.81 -3.85 -3.24
CA HIS A 92 30.97 -3.66 -1.78
C HIS A 92 31.13 -2.20 -1.32
N ARG A 93 31.54 -1.26 -2.19
CA ARG A 93 31.56 0.17 -1.86
C ARG A 93 30.17 0.82 -1.81
N GLY A 94 29.20 0.29 -2.56
CA GLY A 94 27.81 0.73 -2.52
C GLY A 94 27.04 0.21 -1.30
N GLU A 95 27.46 -0.89 -0.68
CA GLU A 95 26.76 -1.49 0.48
C GLU A 95 26.73 -0.58 1.73
N ARG A 96 27.59 0.45 1.80
CA ARG A 96 27.61 1.42 2.90
C ARG A 96 26.55 2.52 2.81
N VAL A 97 25.65 2.49 1.81
CA VAL A 97 24.50 3.41 1.79
C VAL A 97 23.76 3.22 3.11
N ARG A 98 23.62 4.29 3.91
CA ARG A 98 22.93 4.22 5.20
C ARG A 98 21.45 3.91 4.98
N ARG A 99 20.83 3.18 5.90
CA ARG A 99 19.36 3.14 6.00
C ARG A 99 18.90 4.57 6.30
N ASN A 100 18.17 5.17 5.36
CA ASN A 100 17.57 6.48 5.56
C ASN A 100 16.11 6.25 5.97
N LEU A 101 15.86 6.30 7.28
CA LEU A 101 14.52 6.36 7.87
C LEU A 101 13.56 7.31 7.12
N PRO A 102 13.95 8.54 6.70
CA PRO A 102 13.06 9.40 5.93
C PRO A 102 12.65 8.83 4.57
N GLU A 103 13.45 7.95 3.96
CA GLU A 103 13.14 7.33 2.68
C GLU A 103 12.03 6.28 2.83
N PHE A 104 12.08 5.46 3.88
CA PHE A 104 11.00 4.49 4.19
C PHE A 104 9.69 5.18 4.58
N ILE A 105 9.77 6.27 5.36
CA ILE A 105 8.59 7.08 5.70
C ILE A 105 7.95 7.66 4.44
N LYS A 106 8.76 8.22 3.53
CA LYS A 106 8.27 8.79 2.27
C LYS A 106 7.59 7.73 1.41
N GLU A 107 8.21 6.56 1.22
CA GLU A 107 7.63 5.47 0.44
C GLU A 107 6.30 4.97 1.05
N GLY A 108 6.26 4.83 2.38
CA GLY A 108 5.03 4.46 3.10
C GLY A 108 3.93 5.51 2.96
N ALA A 109 4.26 6.79 3.10
CA ALA A 109 3.31 7.89 2.94
C ALA A 109 2.72 7.95 1.52
N LEU A 110 3.57 7.82 0.50
CA LEU A 110 3.14 7.81 -0.91
C LEU A 110 2.26 6.60 -1.22
N ALA A 111 2.59 5.43 -0.67
CA ALA A 111 1.77 4.24 -0.83
C ALA A 111 0.39 4.44 -0.17
N GLY A 112 0.36 4.96 1.06
CA GLY A 112 -0.86 5.29 1.79
C GLY A 112 -1.74 6.30 1.06
N LEU A 113 -1.14 7.37 0.54
CA LEU A 113 -1.83 8.38 -0.28
C LEU A 113 -2.44 7.77 -1.53
N LEU A 114 -1.65 7.00 -2.30
CA LEU A 114 -2.14 6.37 -3.53
C LEU A 114 -3.30 5.42 -3.23
N LEU A 115 -3.20 4.63 -2.16
CA LEU A 115 -4.26 3.72 -1.76
C LEU A 115 -5.53 4.45 -1.32
N ALA A 116 -5.40 5.58 -0.62
CA ALA A 116 -6.53 6.43 -0.24
C ALA A 116 -7.20 7.06 -1.47
N ILE A 117 -6.43 7.50 -2.46
CA ILE A 117 -6.98 7.99 -3.75
C ILE A 117 -7.78 6.87 -4.44
N LEU A 118 -7.21 5.66 -4.53
CA LEU A 118 -7.89 4.51 -5.14
C LEU A 118 -9.15 4.12 -4.36
N ALA A 119 -9.12 4.16 -3.03
CA ALA A 119 -10.27 3.91 -2.18
C ALA A 119 -11.38 4.96 -2.40
N ALA A 120 -11.03 6.24 -2.50
CA ALA A 120 -11.98 7.31 -2.80
C ALA A 120 -12.63 7.12 -4.19
N VAL A 121 -11.84 6.78 -5.22
CA VAL A 121 -12.37 6.46 -6.55
C VAL A 121 -13.33 5.28 -6.49
N MET A 122 -12.98 4.21 -5.78
CA MET A 122 -13.86 3.05 -5.58
C MET A 122 -15.13 3.38 -4.82
N TYR A 123 -15.06 4.27 -3.83
CA TYR A 123 -16.24 4.74 -3.11
C TYR A 123 -17.21 5.44 -4.06
N PHE A 124 -16.75 6.41 -4.85
CA PHE A 124 -17.61 7.11 -5.81
C PHE A 124 -18.16 6.17 -6.90
N ALA A 125 -17.31 5.29 -7.45
CA ALA A 125 -17.72 4.31 -8.44
C ALA A 125 -18.76 3.33 -7.87
N GLY A 126 -18.54 2.84 -6.66
CA GLY A 126 -19.46 1.95 -5.94
C GLY A 126 -20.79 2.61 -5.64
N THR A 127 -20.80 3.84 -5.11
CA THR A 127 -22.03 4.61 -4.87
C THR A 127 -22.79 4.86 -6.16
N THR A 128 -22.11 5.19 -7.26
CA THR A 128 -22.72 5.38 -8.58
C THR A 128 -23.33 4.08 -9.11
N ALA A 129 -22.65 2.95 -8.97
CA ALA A 129 -23.16 1.65 -9.38
C ALA A 129 -24.33 1.16 -8.52
N VAL A 130 -24.29 1.38 -7.20
CA VAL A 130 -25.40 0.99 -6.30
C VAL A 130 -26.61 1.88 -6.54
N SER A 131 -26.44 3.19 -6.75
CA SER A 131 -27.56 4.11 -7.03
C SER A 131 -28.25 3.82 -8.36
N SER A 132 -27.54 3.33 -9.37
CA SER A 132 -28.17 2.90 -10.64
C SER A 132 -28.91 1.57 -10.51
N LEU A 133 -28.50 0.69 -9.59
CA LEU A 133 -29.14 -0.61 -9.37
C LEU A 133 -30.29 -0.55 -8.34
N ILE A 134 -30.22 0.31 -7.34
CA ILE A 134 -31.19 0.42 -6.24
C ILE A 134 -31.52 1.91 -5.99
N PRO A 135 -32.52 2.47 -6.69
CA PRO A 135 -32.84 3.90 -6.64
C PRO A 135 -33.20 4.39 -5.23
N LEU A 136 -33.79 3.54 -4.38
CA LEU A 136 -34.21 3.89 -3.02
C LEU A 136 -33.03 4.35 -2.13
N VAL A 137 -31.81 3.90 -2.42
CA VAL A 137 -30.59 4.27 -1.69
C VAL A 137 -30.22 5.74 -1.91
N THR A 138 -30.63 6.34 -3.04
CA THR A 138 -30.37 7.77 -3.33
C THR A 138 -31.16 8.73 -2.43
N LEU A 139 -32.32 8.31 -1.93
CA LEU A 139 -33.19 9.13 -1.07
C LEU A 139 -32.62 9.35 0.33
N VAL A 140 -31.72 8.49 0.79
CA VAL A 140 -31.12 8.56 2.13
C VAL A 140 -29.94 9.55 2.19
N GLY A 141 -29.50 10.08 1.05
CA GLY A 141 -28.61 11.23 0.95
C GLY A 141 -27.32 11.15 1.78
N PHE A 142 -26.21 10.70 1.17
CA PHE A 142 -24.88 10.87 1.77
C PHE A 142 -24.53 12.37 1.77
N THR A 143 -24.79 13.07 2.87
CA THR A 143 -24.75 14.54 2.94
C THR A 143 -23.35 15.14 3.11
N ALA A 144 -22.28 14.35 3.21
CA ALA A 144 -20.91 14.88 3.25
C ALA A 144 -19.81 13.90 2.74
N PRO A 145 -19.86 13.45 1.48
CA PRO A 145 -18.89 12.49 0.94
C PRO A 145 -17.46 13.07 0.90
N TRP A 146 -17.32 14.38 0.69
CA TRP A 146 -16.02 15.05 0.55
C TRP A 146 -15.21 15.10 1.85
N LEU A 147 -15.87 15.30 2.99
CA LEU A 147 -15.19 15.35 4.29
C LEU A 147 -14.60 13.97 4.63
N LEU A 148 -15.32 12.90 4.32
CA LEU A 148 -14.82 11.53 4.49
C LEU A 148 -13.62 11.27 3.60
N VAL A 149 -13.63 11.72 2.35
CA VAL A 149 -12.47 11.60 1.44
C VAL A 149 -11.25 12.35 1.99
N VAL A 150 -11.42 13.56 2.52
CA VAL A 150 -10.31 14.32 3.11
C VAL A 150 -9.74 13.62 4.34
N VAL A 151 -10.62 13.16 5.25
CA VAL A 151 -10.19 12.38 6.43
C VAL A 151 -9.46 11.12 6.01
N ASP A 152 -9.96 10.42 4.99
CA ASP A 152 -9.37 9.18 4.49
C ASP A 152 -8.01 9.39 3.81
N LEU A 153 -7.84 10.48 3.06
CA LEU A 153 -6.55 10.87 2.48
C LEU A 153 -5.51 11.19 3.57
N VAL A 154 -5.89 11.98 4.57
CA VAL A 154 -4.99 12.34 5.68
C VAL A 154 -4.65 11.10 6.50
N THR A 155 -5.66 10.30 6.85
CA THR A 155 -5.49 9.08 7.65
C THR A 155 -4.68 8.04 6.90
N GLY A 156 -4.98 7.79 5.63
CA GLY A 156 -4.24 6.85 4.78
C GLY A 156 -2.79 7.24 4.58
N THR A 157 -2.50 8.53 4.37
CA THR A 157 -1.13 9.05 4.28
C THR A 157 -0.39 8.90 5.61
N GLY A 158 -1.01 9.28 6.73
CA GLY A 158 -0.42 9.18 8.06
C GLY A 158 -0.16 7.74 8.49
N LEU A 159 -1.12 6.84 8.27
CA LEU A 159 -0.98 5.42 8.57
C LEU A 159 -0.01 4.71 7.63
N GLY A 160 0.05 5.11 6.36
CA GLY A 160 1.07 4.64 5.43
C GLY A 160 2.48 5.04 5.89
N ALA A 161 2.66 6.29 6.31
CA ALA A 161 3.91 6.77 6.90
C ALA A 161 4.29 5.98 8.16
N LEU A 162 3.32 5.74 9.06
CA LEU A 162 3.48 4.93 10.26
C LEU A 162 3.86 3.47 9.94
N GLY A 163 3.25 2.88 8.90
CA GLY A 163 3.65 1.56 8.39
C GLY A 163 5.10 1.52 7.91
N GLY A 164 5.57 2.59 7.25
CA GLY A 164 6.98 2.75 6.88
C GLY A 164 7.92 2.80 8.09
N ILE A 165 7.53 3.51 9.16
CA ILE A 165 8.29 3.56 10.43
C ILE A 165 8.32 2.18 11.10
N ILE A 166 7.18 1.50 11.16
CA ILE A 166 7.05 0.15 11.72
C ILE A 166 7.98 -0.81 10.98
N TYR A 167 7.97 -0.75 9.64
CA TYR A 167 8.82 -1.60 8.83
C TYR A 167 10.30 -1.35 9.13
N GLU A 168 10.73 -0.08 9.15
CA GLU A 168 12.12 0.27 9.44
C GLU A 168 12.56 -0.19 10.83
N ARG A 169 11.75 0.05 11.87
CA ARG A 169 12.13 -0.22 13.25
C ARG A 169 12.04 -1.70 13.65
N LEU A 170 11.01 -2.41 13.17
CA LEU A 170 10.67 -3.75 13.65
C LEU A 170 10.99 -4.86 12.66
N LEU A 171 10.89 -4.59 11.35
CA LEU A 171 10.96 -5.63 10.32
C LEU A 171 12.24 -5.55 9.48
N SER A 172 12.87 -4.38 9.39
CA SER A 172 14.13 -4.23 8.69
C SER A 172 15.25 -4.84 9.54
N ALA A 173 15.59 -6.09 9.26
CA ALA A 173 16.52 -6.91 10.06
C ALA A 173 17.75 -6.12 10.56
N PRO A 174 18.02 -6.03 11.87
CA PRO A 174 19.16 -5.29 12.43
C PRO A 174 20.55 -5.93 12.20
N GLY A 175 20.69 -6.91 11.31
CA GLY A 175 21.83 -7.86 11.26
C GLY A 175 22.69 -7.86 9.98
N ARG A 176 22.69 -6.80 9.18
CA ARG A 176 23.78 -6.49 8.21
C ARG A 176 24.69 -5.39 8.77
N ARG A 177 25.01 -5.47 10.06
CA ARG A 177 26.03 -4.65 10.71
C ARG A 177 27.30 -5.46 10.83
#